data_AF-A0A1V5ZBH6-F1
#
_entry.id   AF-A0A1V5ZBH6-F1
#
_cell.length_a   1.000
_cell.length_b   1.000
_cell.length_c   1.000
_cell.angle_alpha   90.00
_cell.angle_beta   90.00
_cell.angle_gamma   90.00
#
_symmetry.space_group_name_H-M   'P 1'
#
loop_
_entity.id
_entity.type
_entity.pdbx_description
1 polymer ?
#
loop_
_entity_poly.entity_id
_entity_poly.type
_entity_poly.pdbx_seq_one_letter_code
_entity_poly.pdbx_strand_id
1 'polypeptide(L)'
;MPVSIAADGEKITLPHVYTSPAGKHLLVGNNRIFSHSDTEKVHGVRPAADLTMMSMLKRSEDSLMGIVLTGMGRDGADGINYLHSLGAVTIAQDPSTAPIKSMPQAAIETGQVDLILTPDQIRDAIVSF
;
A
#
# COMPACT_ATOMS: atom_id res chain seq x y z
N MET A 1 -17.49 -2.87 -7.71
CA MET A 1 -16.16 -2.79 -8.35
C MET A 1 -15.62 -4.21 -8.48
N PRO A 2 -15.09 -4.62 -9.65
CA PRO A 2 -14.45 -5.94 -9.81
C PRO A 2 -13.25 -6.10 -8.87
N VAL A 3 -12.97 -7.35 -8.50
CA VAL A 3 -11.84 -7.75 -7.64
C VAL A 3 -11.16 -8.95 -8.29
N SER A 4 -9.85 -8.85 -8.54
CA SER A 4 -9.05 -9.94 -9.11
C SER A 4 -7.62 -9.95 -8.56
N ILE A 5 -6.92 -11.06 -8.76
CA ILE A 5 -5.47 -11.14 -8.52
C ILE A 5 -4.77 -10.48 -9.71
N ALA A 6 -3.84 -9.56 -9.45
CA ALA A 6 -3.08 -8.88 -10.48
C ALA A 6 -2.25 -9.87 -11.32
N ALA A 7 -2.49 -9.91 -12.63
CA ALA A 7 -1.69 -10.72 -13.54
C ALA A 7 -0.37 -10.02 -13.92
N ASP A 8 0.67 -10.81 -14.19
CA ASP A 8 1.95 -10.29 -14.66
C ASP A 8 1.79 -9.64 -16.05
N GLY A 9 2.29 -8.43 -16.22
CA GLY A 9 2.10 -7.65 -17.45
C GLY A 9 0.71 -7.04 -17.62
N GLU A 10 -0.20 -7.20 -16.66
CA GLU A 10 -1.53 -6.58 -16.72
C GLU A 10 -1.45 -5.07 -16.48
N LYS A 11 -2.16 -4.30 -17.31
CA LYS A 11 -2.34 -2.87 -17.11
C LYS A 11 -3.47 -2.60 -16.12
N ILE A 12 -3.25 -1.74 -15.14
CA ILE A 12 -4.27 -1.29 -14.18
C ILE A 12 -5.43 -0.63 -14.93
N THR A 13 -6.64 -1.07 -14.62
CA THR A 13 -7.89 -0.51 -15.14
C THR A 13 -8.75 0.04 -14.01
N LEU A 14 -9.63 1.00 -14.32
CA LEU A 14 -10.52 1.62 -13.34
C LEU A 14 -11.99 1.44 -13.76
N PRO A 15 -12.92 1.26 -12.80
CA PRO A 15 -12.68 1.01 -11.38
C PRO A 15 -12.34 -0.47 -11.12
N HIS A 16 -11.28 -0.77 -10.37
CA HIS A 16 -10.88 -2.16 -10.05
C HIS A 16 -10.10 -2.24 -8.73
N VAL A 17 -10.30 -3.31 -7.96
CA VAL A 17 -9.43 -3.71 -6.84
C VAL A 17 -8.55 -4.88 -7.26
N TYR A 18 -7.24 -4.72 -7.09
CA TYR A 18 -6.27 -5.77 -7.37
C TYR A 18 -5.66 -6.30 -6.07
N THR A 19 -5.51 -7.63 -5.98
CA THR A 19 -4.78 -8.28 -4.88
C THR A 19 -3.45 -8.84 -5.38
N SER A 20 -2.48 -8.94 -4.47
CA SER A 20 -1.18 -9.51 -4.79
C SER A 20 -1.28 -11.03 -5.03
N PRO A 21 -0.55 -11.59 -6.00
CA PRO A 21 -0.43 -13.04 -6.18
C PRO A 21 0.25 -13.69 -4.98
N ALA A 22 -0.10 -14.94 -4.69
CA ALA A 22 0.56 -15.72 -3.66
C ALA A 22 2.01 -16.05 -4.06
N GLY A 23 2.95 -15.91 -3.13
CA GLY A 23 4.33 -16.37 -3.30
C GLY A 23 5.20 -15.53 -4.25
N LYS A 24 4.71 -14.39 -4.74
CA LYS A 24 5.47 -13.39 -5.53
C LYS A 24 5.29 -12.00 -4.92
N HIS A 25 6.23 -11.10 -5.14
CA HIS A 25 6.00 -9.68 -4.91
C HIS A 25 5.24 -9.09 -6.09
N LEU A 26 4.34 -8.13 -5.82
CA LEU A 26 3.65 -7.35 -6.83
C LEU A 26 4.33 -5.99 -6.93
N LEU A 27 4.82 -5.62 -8.12
CA LEU A 27 5.39 -4.31 -8.38
C LEU A 27 4.52 -3.57 -9.40
N VAL A 28 4.52 -2.24 -9.35
CA VAL A 28 3.75 -1.36 -10.24
C VAL A 28 4.72 -0.51 -11.05
N GLY A 29 4.93 -0.85 -12.32
CA GLY A 29 5.84 -0.09 -13.20
C GLY A 29 5.24 1.23 -13.72
N ASN A 30 6.09 2.08 -14.31
CA ASN A 30 5.77 3.46 -14.75
C ASN A 30 4.52 3.61 -15.63
N ASN A 31 4.16 2.57 -16.38
CA ASN A 31 3.01 2.59 -17.29
C ASN A 31 1.71 2.06 -16.65
N ARG A 32 1.67 1.98 -15.30
CA ARG A 32 0.61 1.34 -14.52
C ARG A 32 0.43 -0.12 -14.94
N ILE A 33 1.55 -0.82 -15.11
CA ILE A 33 1.59 -2.23 -15.47
C ILE A 33 2.13 -3.00 -14.28
N PHE A 34 1.44 -4.07 -13.89
CA PHE A 34 1.91 -4.96 -12.86
C PHE A 34 3.08 -5.80 -13.35
N SER A 35 4.03 -6.06 -12.46
CA SER A 35 5.08 -7.05 -12.67
C SER A 35 5.26 -7.90 -11.42
N HIS A 36 5.54 -9.18 -11.61
CA HIS A 36 5.82 -10.11 -10.52
C HIS A 36 7.32 -10.20 -10.28
N SER A 37 7.71 -10.25 -9.00
CA SER A 37 9.12 -10.44 -8.62
C SER A 37 9.30 -11.64 -7.69
N ASP A 38 10.36 -12.41 -7.97
CA ASP A 38 10.84 -13.55 -7.20
C ASP A 38 12.00 -13.20 -6.26
N THR A 39 12.27 -11.92 -6.06
CA THR A 39 13.30 -11.47 -5.12
C THR A 39 13.08 -12.03 -3.71
N GLU A 40 14.14 -11.97 -2.92
CA GLU A 40 14.12 -12.41 -1.53
C GLU A 40 13.00 -11.77 -0.74
N LYS A 41 12.52 -12.51 0.27
CA LYS A 41 11.47 -12.05 1.16
C LYS A 41 11.89 -10.78 1.88
N VAL A 42 10.98 -9.82 1.98
CA VAL A 42 11.16 -8.60 2.77
C VAL A 42 10.39 -8.79 4.07
N HIS A 43 11.02 -8.50 5.22
CA HIS A 43 10.47 -8.79 6.55
C HIS A 43 10.00 -10.25 6.75
N GLY A 44 10.59 -11.19 5.99
CA GLY A 44 10.19 -12.60 6.02
C GLY A 44 8.89 -12.93 5.27
N VAL A 45 8.29 -11.99 4.55
CA VAL A 45 7.06 -12.17 3.78
C VAL A 45 7.26 -12.00 2.27
N ARG A 46 6.41 -12.68 1.50
CA ARG A 46 6.24 -12.50 0.06
C ARG A 46 4.81 -12.90 -0.33
N PRO A 47 3.94 -11.95 -0.73
CA PRO A 47 4.22 -10.54 -1.07
C PRO A 47 4.59 -9.67 0.13
N ALA A 48 5.22 -8.53 -0.14
CA ALA A 48 5.56 -7.50 0.83
C ALA A 48 4.99 -6.17 0.34
N ALA A 49 4.18 -5.50 1.16
CA ALA A 49 3.54 -4.24 0.85
C ALA A 49 4.57 -3.13 0.57
N ASP A 50 5.67 -3.14 1.32
CA ASP A 50 6.80 -2.22 1.14
C ASP A 50 7.31 -2.20 -0.30
N LEU A 51 7.51 -3.35 -0.91
CA LEU A 51 7.99 -3.43 -2.30
C LEU A 51 6.96 -2.93 -3.31
N THR A 52 5.68 -3.22 -3.08
CA THR A 52 4.60 -2.68 -3.90
C THR A 52 4.62 -1.16 -3.86
N MET A 53 4.63 -0.57 -2.66
CA MET A 53 4.64 0.88 -2.46
C MET A 53 5.90 1.53 -3.04
N MET A 54 7.08 0.97 -2.78
CA MET A 54 8.37 1.48 -3.27
C MET A 54 8.55 1.37 -4.80
N SER A 55 7.79 0.49 -5.45
CA SER A 55 7.81 0.40 -6.92
C SER A 55 6.97 1.46 -7.62
N MET A 56 6.00 2.05 -6.92
CA MET A 56 5.09 3.03 -7.50
C MET A 56 5.80 4.33 -7.84
N LEU A 57 5.45 4.93 -8.98
CA LEU A 57 5.80 6.32 -9.28
C LEU A 57 4.55 7.19 -9.26
N LYS A 58 4.72 8.46 -8.88
CA LYS A 58 3.65 9.46 -8.91
C LYS A 58 4.00 10.54 -9.92
N ARG A 59 3.16 10.73 -10.94
CA ARG A 59 3.25 11.87 -11.86
C ARG A 59 2.56 13.09 -11.24
N SER A 60 2.83 14.28 -11.75
CA SER A 60 2.27 15.54 -11.25
C SER A 60 0.73 15.54 -11.19
N GLU A 61 0.10 14.87 -12.15
CA GLU A 61 -1.34 14.74 -12.33
C GLU A 61 -1.97 13.57 -11.59
N ASP A 62 -1.15 12.70 -10.97
CA ASP A 62 -1.64 11.51 -10.30
C ASP A 62 -2.05 11.83 -8.85
N SER A 63 -3.24 11.39 -8.46
CA SER A 63 -3.62 11.23 -7.05
C SER A 63 -3.14 9.87 -6.56
N LEU A 64 -2.37 9.85 -5.47
CA LEU A 64 -1.84 8.63 -4.87
C LEU A 64 -2.07 8.67 -3.36
N MET A 65 -2.59 7.57 -2.81
CA MET A 65 -2.83 7.39 -1.39
C MET A 65 -2.22 6.07 -0.93
N GLY A 66 -1.42 6.11 0.13
CA GLY A 66 -0.88 4.93 0.80
C GLY A 66 -1.62 4.67 2.10
N ILE A 67 -2.08 3.44 2.34
CA ILE A 67 -2.82 3.08 3.55
C ILE A 67 -2.19 1.83 4.18
N VAL A 68 -1.81 1.90 5.46
CA VAL A 68 -1.37 0.74 6.25
C VAL A 68 -2.46 0.37 7.26
N LEU A 69 -2.98 -0.85 7.13
CA LEU A 69 -4.01 -1.41 8.00
C LEU A 69 -3.41 -2.33 9.07
N THR A 70 -4.28 -2.83 9.97
CA THR A 70 -3.96 -3.85 10.97
C THR A 70 -3.12 -4.99 10.40
N GLY A 71 -2.11 -5.43 11.17
CA GLY A 71 -1.24 -6.51 10.75
C GLY A 71 0.01 -6.65 11.62
N MET A 72 0.67 -7.80 11.48
CA MET A 72 1.86 -8.15 12.26
C MET A 72 3.14 -7.64 11.58
N GLY A 73 4.07 -7.10 12.37
CA GLY A 73 5.38 -6.67 11.89
C GLY A 73 5.40 -5.22 11.44
N ARG A 74 6.20 -4.91 10.42
CA ARG A 74 6.51 -3.55 9.95
C ARG A 74 6.38 -3.36 8.44
N ASP A 75 5.82 -4.36 7.74
CA ASP A 75 5.62 -4.29 6.30
C ASP A 75 4.62 -3.17 5.97
N GLY A 76 5.04 -2.22 5.15
CA GLY A 76 4.32 -0.99 4.82
C GLY A 76 4.91 0.27 5.45
N ALA A 77 5.80 0.17 6.45
CA ALA A 77 6.42 1.35 7.06
C ALA A 77 7.40 2.05 6.10
N ASP A 78 8.32 1.28 5.50
CA ASP A 78 9.31 1.81 4.56
C ASP A 78 8.60 2.32 3.28
N GLY A 79 7.54 1.62 2.87
CA GLY A 79 6.66 1.99 1.76
C GLY A 79 5.88 3.28 1.98
N ILE A 80 5.32 3.50 3.17
CA ILE A 80 4.62 4.76 3.51
C ILE A 80 5.58 5.95 3.47
N ASN A 81 6.76 5.81 4.06
CA ASN A 81 7.79 6.85 4.02
C ASN A 81 8.17 7.19 2.56
N TYR A 82 8.33 6.17 1.72
CA TYR A 82 8.57 6.38 0.28
C TYR A 82 7.40 7.10 -0.41
N LEU A 83 6.16 6.66 -0.22
CA LEU A 83 4.99 7.28 -0.85
C LEU A 83 4.80 8.73 -0.41
N HIS A 84 5.04 9.04 0.87
CA HIS A 84 5.03 10.41 1.38
C HIS A 84 6.07 11.28 0.65
N SER A 85 7.28 10.76 0.41
CA SER A 85 8.32 11.48 -0.33
C SER A 85 7.94 11.79 -1.79
N LEU A 86 6.99 11.05 -2.36
CA LEU A 86 6.40 11.33 -3.67
C LEU A 86 5.27 12.37 -3.62
N GLY A 87 4.83 12.78 -2.42
CA GLY A 87 3.67 13.65 -2.22
C GLY A 87 2.33 12.90 -2.28
N ALA A 88 2.32 11.61 -1.94
CA ALA A 88 1.08 10.86 -1.72
C ALA A 88 0.47 11.21 -0.35
N VAL A 89 -0.85 11.09 -0.24
CA VAL A 89 -1.53 11.12 1.08
C VAL A 89 -1.27 9.80 1.79
N THR A 90 -0.78 9.83 3.01
CA THR A 90 -0.45 8.62 3.78
C THR A 90 -1.36 8.46 4.99
N ILE A 91 -1.88 7.26 5.18
CA ILE A 91 -2.85 6.94 6.20
C ILE A 91 -2.41 5.68 6.94
N ALA A 92 -2.50 5.69 8.26
CA ALA A 92 -2.45 4.48 9.07
C ALA A 92 -3.80 4.24 9.74
N GLN A 93 -4.20 2.98 9.85
CA GLN A 93 -5.34 2.61 10.68
C GLN A 93 -5.05 2.99 12.15
N ASP A 94 -6.01 3.64 12.80
CA ASP A 94 -5.93 3.94 14.23
C ASP A 94 -5.64 2.64 15.02
N PRO A 95 -4.48 2.54 15.71
CA PRO A 95 -4.13 1.38 16.53
C PRO A 95 -5.16 1.02 17.59
N SER A 96 -6.03 1.96 18.00
CA SER A 96 -7.13 1.70 18.93
C SER A 96 -8.19 0.74 18.34
N THR A 97 -8.34 0.74 17.01
CA THR A 97 -9.32 -0.07 16.27
C THR A 97 -8.71 -1.32 15.61
N ALA A 98 -7.39 -1.45 15.63
CA ALA A 98 -6.67 -2.54 14.97
C ALA A 98 -6.57 -3.78 15.89
N PRO A 99 -7.03 -4.97 15.42
CA PRO A 99 -6.78 -6.23 16.13
C PRO A 99 -5.30 -6.53 16.35
N ILE A 100 -4.44 -6.19 15.38
CA ILE A 100 -2.98 -6.29 15.49
C ILE A 100 -2.38 -4.92 15.14
N LYS A 101 -1.78 -4.29 16.14
CA LYS A 101 -1.39 -2.87 16.09
C LYS A 101 -0.01 -2.61 15.50
N SER A 102 0.83 -3.64 15.35
CA SER A 102 2.24 -3.46 15.04
C SER A 102 2.50 -2.80 13.69
N MET A 103 1.83 -3.21 12.61
CA MET A 103 2.04 -2.59 11.29
C MET A 103 1.60 -1.13 11.26
N PRO A 104 0.37 -0.76 11.72
CA PRO A 104 0.00 0.66 11.81
C PRO A 104 0.93 1.48 12.71
N GLN A 105 1.35 0.94 13.85
CA GLN A 105 2.31 1.62 14.74
C GLN A 105 3.65 1.85 14.05
N ALA A 106 4.20 0.84 13.38
CA ALA A 106 5.44 0.95 12.63
C ALA A 106 5.35 2.01 11.53
N ALA A 107 4.21 2.11 10.83
CA ALA A 107 3.98 3.17 9.86
C ALA A 107 3.92 4.56 10.52
N ILE A 108 3.21 4.71 11.64
CA ILE A 108 3.13 5.98 12.40
C ILE A 108 4.51 6.43 12.90
N GLU A 109 5.33 5.49 13.39
CA GLU A 109 6.67 5.75 13.91
C GLU A 109 7.65 6.30 12.86
N THR A 110 7.34 6.20 11.55
CA THR A 110 8.11 6.85 10.48
C THR A 110 8.00 8.38 10.52
N GLY A 111 6.97 8.92 11.20
CA GLY A 111 6.63 10.35 11.19
C GLY A 111 6.07 10.85 9.84
N GLN A 112 5.82 9.95 8.88
CA GLN A 112 5.35 10.28 7.53
C GLN A 112 3.91 9.84 7.26
N VAL A 113 3.10 9.70 8.32
CA VAL A 113 1.66 9.42 8.21
C VAL A 113 0.90 10.73 8.38
N ASP A 114 0.15 11.13 7.35
CA ASP A 114 -0.66 12.35 7.37
C ASP A 114 -1.90 12.21 8.26
N LEU A 115 -2.56 11.04 8.21
CA LEU A 115 -3.82 10.79 8.89
C LEU A 115 -3.83 9.45 9.65
N ILE A 116 -4.33 9.46 10.88
CA ILE A 116 -4.59 8.26 11.68
C ILE A 116 -6.10 8.12 11.82
N LEU A 117 -6.68 7.09 11.18
CA LEU A 117 -8.13 7.00 10.95
C LEU A 117 -8.70 5.63 11.34
N THR A 118 -9.94 5.59 11.81
CA THR A 118 -10.70 4.35 11.96
C THR A 118 -11.09 3.76 10.58
N PRO A 119 -11.42 2.47 10.46
CA PRO A 119 -11.81 1.88 9.17
C PRO A 119 -12.96 2.61 8.45
N ASP A 120 -13.95 3.13 9.20
CA ASP A 120 -15.04 3.92 8.63
C ASP A 120 -14.55 5.27 8.07
N GLN A 121 -13.63 5.92 8.78
CA GLN A 121 -13.02 7.17 8.30
C GLN A 121 -12.11 6.93 7.09
N ILE A 122 -11.40 5.79 7.04
CA ILE A 122 -10.61 5.40 5.86
C ILE A 122 -11.52 5.21 4.65
N ARG A 123 -12.67 4.53 4.80
CA ARG A 123 -13.68 4.42 3.74
C ARG A 123 -14.08 5.81 3.23
N ASP A 124 -14.42 6.72 4.15
CA ASP A 124 -14.88 8.07 3.79
C ASP A 124 -13.78 8.88 3.09
N ALA A 125 -12.51 8.72 3.52
CA ALA A 125 -11.35 9.31 2.87
C ALA A 125 -11.17 8.78 1.43
N ILE A 126 -11.29 7.47 1.21
CA ILE A 126 -11.18 6.87 -0.14
C ILE A 126 -12.28 7.37 -1.07
N VAL A 127 -13.51 7.52 -0.57
CA VAL A 127 -14.66 7.96 -1.39
C VAL A 127 -14.58 9.44 -1.77
N SER A 128 -13.88 10.25 -0.97
CA SER A 128 -13.74 11.70 -1.17
C SER A 128 -12.42 12.13 -1.80
N PHE A 129 -11.52 11.19 -2.12
CA PHE A 129 -10.20 11.41 -2.71
C PHE A 129 -10.25 11.66 -4.22
#